data_AF-A0A1E4V5Z3-F1
#
_entry.id   AF-A0A1E4V5Z3-F1
#
_cell.length_a   1.000
_cell.length_b   1.000
_cell.length_c   1.000
_cell.angle_alpha   90.00
_cell.angle_beta   90.00
_cell.angle_gamma   90.00
#
_symmetry.space_group_name_H-M   'P 1'
#
loop_
_entity.id
_entity.type
_entity.pdbx_description
1 polymer ?
#
loop_
_entity_poly.entity_id
_entity_poly.type
_entity_poly.pdbx_seq_one_letter_code
_entity_poly.pdbx_strand_id
1 'polypeptide(L)'
;MPVPPPYYRASEQFERFMLDARDAAELHTTNMAWNMVVGVLQAFRRRVSLKNALLFANLLPPGIRALFVADWDADETVHPFVSPAELLREIRSVRTAHNFAPDNAHLAVAIALRRNVDTQALDGLLQQIGEEAYRFWFVEPDVMRRAPQTRELLIQCRAD
;
A
#
# COMPACT_ATOMS: atom_id res chain seq x y z
N MET A 1 -19.07 -2.87 -24.79
CA MET A 1 -18.56 -3.71 -23.69
C MET A 1 -18.90 -3.04 -22.37
N PRO A 2 -19.36 -3.76 -21.32
CA PRO A 2 -19.51 -3.17 -20.00
C PRO A 2 -18.14 -2.80 -19.44
N VAL A 3 -18.08 -1.70 -18.68
CA VAL A 3 -16.86 -1.30 -17.97
C VAL A 3 -16.50 -2.41 -16.95
N PRO A 4 -15.20 -2.78 -16.80
CA PRO A 4 -14.82 -3.82 -15.85
C PRO A 4 -15.24 -3.49 -14.40
N PRO A 5 -15.74 -4.46 -13.62
CA PRO A 5 -16.25 -4.24 -12.26
C PRO A 5 -15.33 -3.47 -11.29
N PRO A 6 -13.99 -3.60 -11.33
CA PRO A 6 -13.11 -2.84 -10.44
C PRO A 6 -13.23 -1.32 -10.60
N TYR A 7 -13.59 -0.82 -11.79
CA TYR A 7 -13.74 0.62 -12.01
C TYR A 7 -15.06 1.15 -11.44
N TYR A 8 -16.14 0.37 -11.46
CA TYR A 8 -17.40 0.75 -10.81
C TYR A 8 -17.28 0.79 -9.29
N ARG A 9 -16.47 -0.11 -8.71
CA ARG A 9 -16.29 -0.26 -7.27
C ARG A 9 -14.99 0.38 -6.77
N ALA A 10 -14.40 1.31 -7.52
CA ALA A 10 -13.10 1.88 -7.20
C ALA A 10 -13.07 2.53 -5.81
N SER A 11 -14.12 3.25 -5.43
CA SER A 11 -14.23 3.88 -4.10
C SER A 11 -14.35 2.86 -2.97
N GLU A 12 -15.16 1.81 -3.15
CA GLU A 12 -15.32 0.73 -2.17
C GLU A 12 -13.99 -0.02 -1.95
N GLN A 13 -13.29 -0.35 -3.04
CA GLN A 13 -11.97 -1.00 -2.97
C GLN A 13 -10.92 -0.12 -2.32
N PHE A 14 -10.95 1.18 -2.60
CA PHE A 14 -10.06 2.15 -1.97
C PHE A 14 -10.31 2.22 -0.46
N GLU A 15 -11.56 2.35 -0.05
CA GLU A 15 -11.94 2.38 1.36
C GLU A 15 -11.54 1.08 2.06
N ARG A 16 -11.80 -0.07 1.44
CA ARG A 16 -11.41 -1.38 1.98
C ARG A 16 -9.90 -1.46 2.24
N PHE A 17 -9.09 -1.02 1.29
CA PHE A 17 -7.63 -0.98 1.46
C PHE A 17 -7.21 -0.09 2.62
N MET A 18 -7.81 1.10 2.74
CA MET A 18 -7.51 2.04 3.84
C MET A 18 -7.92 1.48 5.20
N LEU A 19 -9.02 0.73 5.27
CA LEU A 19 -9.44 0.05 6.51
C LEU A 19 -8.50 -1.09 6.88
N ASP A 20 -8.10 -1.91 5.92
CA ASP A 20 -7.12 -2.97 6.15
C ASP A 20 -5.78 -2.40 6.65
N ALA A 21 -5.31 -1.30 6.06
CA ALA A 21 -4.08 -0.64 6.49
C ALA A 21 -4.22 0.01 7.87
N ARG A 22 -5.35 0.69 8.14
CA ARG A 22 -5.65 1.29 9.45
C ARG A 22 -5.66 0.23 10.54
N ASP A 23 -6.40 -0.85 10.35
CA ASP A 23 -6.61 -1.88 11.37
C ASP A 23 -5.32 -2.65 11.64
N ALA A 24 -4.54 -2.96 10.60
CA ALA A 24 -3.23 -3.60 10.76
C ALA A 24 -2.18 -2.70 11.44
N ALA A 25 -2.33 -1.37 11.34
CA ALA A 25 -1.49 -0.37 11.98
C ALA A 25 -2.02 0.11 13.35
N GLU A 26 -3.19 -0.40 13.78
CA GLU A 26 -3.88 0.05 15.00
C GLU A 26 -4.13 1.58 15.04
N LEU A 27 -4.38 2.19 13.88
CA LEU A 27 -4.66 3.61 13.75
C LEU A 27 -6.13 3.94 14.03
N HIS A 28 -6.38 5.15 14.55
CA HIS A 28 -7.74 5.57 14.89
C HIS A 28 -8.61 5.92 13.67
N THR A 29 -8.01 6.39 12.57
CA THR A 29 -8.75 6.88 11.40
C THR A 29 -8.09 6.47 10.08
N THR A 30 -8.89 6.37 9.02
CA THR A 30 -8.38 6.13 7.66
C THR A 30 -7.57 7.33 7.12
N ASN A 31 -7.80 8.55 7.62
CA ASN A 31 -6.99 9.72 7.30
C ASN A 31 -5.53 9.58 7.78
N MET A 32 -5.32 9.00 8.98
CA MET A 32 -3.96 8.68 9.45
C MET A 32 -3.32 7.58 8.58
N ALA A 33 -4.10 6.56 8.21
CA ALA A 33 -3.63 5.48 7.35
C ALA A 33 -3.25 5.97 5.94
N TRP A 34 -3.93 6.98 5.41
CA TRP A 34 -3.64 7.53 4.08
C TRP A 34 -2.19 8.03 3.94
N ASN A 35 -1.69 8.85 4.86
CA ASN A 35 -0.31 9.35 4.83
C ASN A 35 0.71 8.20 4.90
N MET A 36 0.44 7.21 5.75
CA MET A 36 1.26 6.01 5.91
C MET A 36 1.30 5.18 4.62
N VAL A 37 0.14 4.94 4.00
CA VAL A 37 0.02 4.21 2.72
C VAL A 37 0.80 4.91 1.63
N VAL A 38 0.63 6.23 1.48
CA VAL A 38 1.38 7.03 0.51
C VAL A 38 2.88 6.90 0.75
N GLY A 39 3.34 7.02 2.01
CA GLY A 39 4.75 6.86 2.36
C GLY A 39 5.34 5.51 1.96
N VAL A 40 4.63 4.41 2.23
CA VAL A 40 5.09 3.06 1.86
C VAL A 40 5.11 2.85 0.35
N LEU A 41 4.07 3.31 -0.36
CA LEU A 41 4.00 3.23 -1.82
C LEU A 41 5.13 4.02 -2.49
N GLN A 42 5.40 5.24 -2.03
CA GLN A 42 6.50 6.06 -2.54
C GLN A 42 7.87 5.44 -2.23
N ALA A 43 8.05 4.87 -1.04
CA ALA A 43 9.28 4.19 -0.69
C ALA A 43 9.54 2.99 -1.61
N PHE A 44 8.51 2.19 -1.92
CA PHE A 44 8.68 1.09 -2.87
C PHE A 44 8.97 1.58 -4.29
N ARG A 45 8.22 2.57 -4.79
CA ARG A 45 8.38 3.05 -6.18
C ARG A 45 9.78 3.59 -6.46
N ARG A 46 10.44 4.21 -5.46
CA ARG A 46 11.81 4.71 -5.53
C ARG A 46 12.87 3.62 -5.70
N ARG A 47 12.52 2.34 -5.49
CA ARG A 47 13.46 1.21 -5.44
C ARG A 47 13.35 0.26 -6.63
N VAL A 48 12.49 0.60 -7.60
CA VAL A 48 12.26 -0.22 -8.79
C VAL A 48 12.32 0.65 -10.04
N SER A 49 12.66 0.04 -11.18
CA SER A 49 12.62 0.75 -12.46
C SER A 49 11.20 1.19 -12.80
N LEU A 50 11.07 2.28 -13.58
CA LEU A 50 9.77 2.78 -14.04
C LEU A 50 8.89 1.68 -14.65
N LYS A 51 9.49 0.84 -15.51
CA LYS A 51 8.82 -0.32 -16.11
C LYS A 51 8.26 -1.27 -15.05
N ASN A 52 9.07 -1.65 -14.06
CA ASN A 52 8.67 -2.59 -13.02
C ASN A 52 7.61 -1.99 -12.09
N ALA A 53 7.70 -0.70 -11.78
CA ALA A 53 6.71 0.01 -10.99
C ALA A 53 5.34 0.06 -11.70
N LEU A 54 5.31 0.30 -13.01
CA LEU A 54 4.06 0.28 -13.79
C LEU A 54 3.44 -1.12 -13.87
N LEU A 55 4.27 -2.17 -13.97
CA LEU A 55 3.79 -3.55 -13.87
C LEU A 55 3.18 -3.82 -12.49
N PHE A 56 3.81 -3.35 -11.41
CA PHE A 56 3.28 -3.45 -10.05
C PHE A 56 1.96 -2.68 -9.92
N ALA A 57 1.90 -1.46 -10.46
CA ALA A 57 0.72 -0.60 -10.43
C ALA A 57 -0.51 -1.26 -11.09
N ASN A 58 -0.30 -2.08 -12.12
CA ASN A 58 -1.38 -2.82 -12.78
C ASN A 58 -2.06 -3.88 -11.89
N LEU A 59 -1.40 -4.34 -10.82
CA LEU A 59 -1.97 -5.26 -9.85
C LEU A 59 -2.79 -4.54 -8.75
N LEU A 60 -2.63 -3.22 -8.61
CA LEU A 60 -3.28 -2.45 -7.56
C LEU A 60 -4.75 -2.13 -7.90
N PRO A 61 -5.63 -2.01 -6.88
CA PRO A 61 -6.96 -1.43 -7.03
C PRO A 61 -6.88 -0.02 -7.64
N PRO A 62 -7.86 0.42 -8.46
CA PRO A 62 -7.73 1.66 -9.24
C PRO A 62 -7.36 2.91 -8.42
N GLY A 63 -7.96 3.09 -7.23
CA GLY A 63 -7.64 4.23 -6.37
C GLY A 63 -6.22 4.17 -5.78
N ILE A 64 -5.75 2.96 -5.42
CA ILE A 64 -4.39 2.76 -4.89
C ILE A 64 -3.36 2.89 -5.99
N ARG A 65 -3.69 2.44 -7.21
CA ARG A 65 -2.88 2.69 -8.42
C ARG A 65 -2.68 4.18 -8.66
N ALA A 66 -3.74 4.98 -8.55
CA ALA A 66 -3.66 6.43 -8.71
C ALA A 66 -2.73 7.05 -7.66
N LEU A 67 -2.82 6.64 -6.39
CA LEU A 67 -1.90 7.10 -5.33
C LEU A 67 -0.45 6.72 -5.60
N PHE A 68 -0.19 5.51 -6.12
CA PHE A 68 1.16 5.02 -6.38
C PHE A 68 1.90 5.88 -7.40
N VAL A 69 1.21 6.31 -8.47
CA VAL A 69 1.78 7.11 -9.57
C VAL A 69 1.66 8.63 -9.36
N ALA A 70 0.85 9.08 -8.40
CA ALA A 70 0.64 10.50 -8.13
C ALA A 70 1.96 11.20 -7.80
N ASP A 71 2.16 12.39 -8.37
CA ASP A 71 3.30 13.27 -8.14
C ASP A 71 4.66 12.56 -8.30
N TRP A 72 4.75 11.59 -9.21
CA TRP A 72 5.99 10.87 -9.45
C TRP A 72 6.85 11.59 -10.48
N ASP A 73 8.09 11.93 -10.09
CA ASP A 73 9.18 12.26 -11.00
C ASP A 73 9.76 10.99 -11.63
N ALA A 74 9.48 10.77 -12.91
CA ALA A 74 9.92 9.59 -13.66
C ALA A 74 11.44 9.59 -13.96
N ASP A 75 12.10 10.75 -13.80
CA ASP A 75 13.54 10.92 -14.01
C ASP A 75 14.35 10.77 -12.70
N GLU A 76 13.66 10.55 -11.57
CA GLU A 76 14.31 10.32 -10.28
C GLU A 76 15.16 9.03 -10.30
N THR A 77 16.36 9.12 -9.70
CA THR A 77 17.28 7.98 -9.58
C THR A 77 16.65 6.85 -8.76
N VAL A 78 16.77 5.61 -9.24
CA VAL A 78 16.38 4.42 -8.48
C VAL A 78 17.34 4.22 -7.30
N HIS A 79 16.78 4.18 -6.10
CA HIS A 79 17.50 3.97 -4.84
C HIS A 79 17.59 2.48 -4.48
N PRO A 80 18.63 2.06 -3.74
CA PRO A 80 18.70 0.70 -3.22
C PRO A 80 17.62 0.45 -2.14
N PHE A 81 17.36 -0.82 -1.86
CA PHE A 81 16.63 -1.20 -0.65
C PHE A 81 17.47 -0.84 0.60
N VAL A 82 16.79 -0.44 1.67
CA VAL A 82 17.43 0.13 2.88
C VAL A 82 17.02 -0.65 4.11
N SER A 83 17.67 -0.35 5.24
CA SER A 83 17.30 -0.96 6.52
C SER A 83 15.86 -0.58 6.94
N PRO A 84 15.20 -1.40 7.79
CA PRO A 84 13.86 -1.08 8.29
C PRO A 84 13.75 0.30 8.97
N ALA A 85 14.80 0.73 9.68
CA ALA A 85 14.82 2.02 10.38
C ALA A 85 14.88 3.20 9.39
N GLU A 86 15.68 3.09 8.34
CA GLU A 86 15.76 4.11 7.29
C GLU A 86 14.46 4.17 6.48
N LEU A 87 13.88 3.01 6.17
CA LEU A 87 12.59 2.91 5.49
C LEU A 87 11.49 3.60 6.31
N LEU A 88 11.44 3.37 7.62
CA LEU A 88 10.45 4.01 8.50
C LEU A 88 10.62 5.53 8.55
N ARG A 89 11.86 6.05 8.57
CA ARG A 89 12.11 7.50 8.49
C ARG A 89 11.61 8.09 7.16
N GLU A 90 11.86 7.39 6.06
CA GLU A 90 11.39 7.81 4.73
C GLU A 90 9.84 7.83 4.69
N ILE A 91 9.18 6.78 5.18
CA ILE A 91 7.71 6.69 5.26
C ILE A 91 7.15 7.87 6.07
N ARG A 92 7.76 8.21 7.22
CA ARG A 92 7.34 9.32 8.08
C ARG A 92 7.64 10.72 7.51
N SER A 93 8.55 10.83 6.53
CA SER A 93 8.88 12.12 5.91
C SER A 93 7.79 12.67 5.00
N VAL A 94 6.88 11.81 4.51
CA VAL A 94 5.73 12.25 3.73
C VAL A 94 4.81 13.07 4.61
N ARG A 95 4.61 14.35 4.30
CA ARG A 95 3.77 15.29 5.08
C ARG A 95 4.09 15.24 6.59
N THR A 96 5.36 15.37 6.96
CA THR A 96 5.91 15.18 8.33
C THR A 96 5.00 15.68 9.47
N ALA A 97 4.38 16.86 9.34
CA ALA A 97 3.51 17.42 10.39
C ALA A 97 2.19 16.64 10.63
N HIS A 98 1.81 15.73 9.73
CA HIS A 98 0.52 15.01 9.75
C HIS A 98 0.69 13.49 9.59
N ASN A 99 1.94 13.00 9.60
CA ASN A 99 2.22 11.59 9.40
C ASN A 99 2.48 10.90 10.72
N PHE A 100 1.51 10.08 11.13
CA PHE A 100 1.51 9.33 12.38
C PHE A 100 1.82 7.84 12.14
N ALA A 101 2.60 7.53 11.10
CA ALA A 101 2.98 6.16 10.77
C ALA A 101 3.64 5.46 11.98
N PRO A 102 3.05 4.37 12.51
CA PRO A 102 3.62 3.61 13.61
C PRO A 102 4.84 2.80 13.15
N ASP A 103 5.53 2.15 14.09
CA ASP A 103 6.74 1.38 13.79
C ASP A 103 6.47 0.20 12.83
N ASN A 104 5.26 -0.36 12.86
CA ASN A 104 4.84 -1.43 11.96
C ASN A 104 4.21 -0.92 10.65
N ALA A 105 4.34 0.37 10.30
CA ALA A 105 3.70 0.99 9.13
C ALA A 105 3.90 0.20 7.83
N HIS A 106 5.14 -0.18 7.54
CA HIS A 106 5.48 -0.97 6.36
C HIS A 106 4.73 -2.32 6.32
N LEU A 107 4.73 -3.05 7.44
CA LEU A 107 4.05 -4.34 7.57
C LEU A 107 2.53 -4.18 7.42
N ALA A 108 1.94 -3.15 8.02
CA ALA A 108 0.50 -2.89 7.95
C ALA A 108 0.03 -2.66 6.51
N VAL A 109 0.79 -1.89 5.72
CA VAL A 109 0.48 -1.66 4.31
C VAL A 109 0.73 -2.91 3.47
N ALA A 110 1.74 -3.73 3.79
CA ALA A 110 1.95 -5.02 3.12
C ALA A 110 0.80 -6.01 3.37
N ILE A 111 0.27 -6.06 4.60
CA ILE A 111 -0.95 -6.83 4.93
C ILE A 111 -2.14 -6.32 4.11
N ALA A 112 -2.35 -5.00 4.06
CA ALA A 112 -3.43 -4.39 3.29
C ALA A 112 -3.31 -4.69 1.80
N LEU A 113 -2.11 -4.61 1.24
CA LEU A 113 -1.84 -4.97 -0.14
C LEU A 113 -2.26 -6.42 -0.42
N ARG A 114 -1.75 -7.38 0.36
CA ARG A 114 -2.02 -8.81 0.15
C ARG A 114 -3.49 -9.21 0.33
N ARG A 115 -4.30 -8.43 1.05
CA ARG A 115 -5.75 -8.64 1.16
C ARG A 115 -6.54 -8.17 -0.05
N ASN A 116 -5.99 -7.23 -0.81
CA ASN A 116 -6.73 -6.47 -1.81
C ASN A 116 -6.26 -6.73 -3.25
N VAL A 117 -5.30 -7.65 -3.45
CA VAL A 117 -4.77 -8.03 -4.78
C VAL A 117 -4.66 -9.54 -4.93
N ASP A 118 -4.47 -10.00 -6.16
CA ASP A 118 -4.09 -11.38 -6.44
C ASP A 118 -2.65 -11.63 -5.93
N THR A 119 -2.51 -12.37 -4.83
CA THR A 119 -1.22 -12.62 -4.20
C THR A 119 -0.30 -13.49 -5.05
N GLN A 120 -0.85 -14.39 -5.87
CA GLN A 120 -0.03 -15.23 -6.75
C GLN A 120 0.59 -14.39 -7.87
N ALA A 121 -0.21 -13.51 -8.49
CA ALA A 121 0.28 -12.58 -9.49
C ALA A 121 1.29 -11.58 -8.90
N LEU A 122 1.04 -11.09 -7.68
CA LEU A 122 1.95 -10.22 -6.94
C LEU A 122 3.30 -10.91 -6.68
N ASP A 123 3.28 -12.09 -6.08
CA ASP A 123 4.50 -12.80 -5.72
C ASP A 123 5.34 -13.15 -6.96
N GLY A 124 4.69 -13.60 -8.04
CA GLY A 124 5.35 -13.87 -9.31
C GLY A 124 6.03 -12.63 -9.92
N LEU A 125 5.34 -11.48 -9.92
CA LEU A 125 5.92 -10.23 -10.40
C LEU A 125 7.10 -9.79 -9.54
N LEU A 126 6.95 -9.79 -8.21
CA LEU A 126 8.00 -9.31 -7.32
C LEU A 126 9.24 -10.19 -7.38
N GLN A 127 9.10 -11.51 -7.51
CA GLN A 127 10.23 -12.42 -7.73
C GLN A 127 10.95 -12.16 -9.05
N GLN A 128 10.23 -11.76 -10.10
CA GLN A 128 10.84 -11.34 -11.38
C GLN A 128 11.59 -10.01 -11.27
N ILE A 129 11.13 -9.10 -10.40
CA ILE A 129 11.82 -7.82 -10.13
C ILE A 129 13.10 -8.07 -9.34
N GLY A 130 13.05 -8.94 -8.34
CA GLY A 130 14.21 -9.37 -7.55
C GLY A 130 13.86 -9.76 -6.11
N GLU A 131 14.80 -10.42 -5.43
CA GLU A 131 14.60 -10.92 -4.06
C GLU A 131 14.21 -9.79 -3.09
N GLU A 132 14.86 -8.64 -3.18
CA GLU A 132 14.57 -7.50 -2.28
C GLU A 132 13.16 -6.94 -2.49
N ALA A 133 12.67 -6.90 -3.72
CA ALA A 133 11.30 -6.46 -4.03
C ALA A 133 10.26 -7.44 -3.49
N TYR A 134 10.52 -8.74 -3.60
CA TYR A 134 9.68 -9.76 -2.98
C TYR A 134 9.67 -9.63 -1.46
N ARG A 135 10.84 -9.51 -0.84
CA ARG A 135 10.99 -9.37 0.62
C ARG A 135 10.33 -8.11 1.16
N PHE A 136 10.33 -7.01 0.40
CA PHE A 136 9.65 -5.77 0.78
C PHE A 136 8.15 -6.01 1.04
N TRP A 137 7.46 -6.74 0.16
CA TRP A 137 6.03 -7.00 0.33
C TRP A 137 5.71 -8.34 0.98
N PHE A 138 6.71 -9.10 1.39
CA PHE A 138 6.49 -10.41 1.99
C PHE A 138 5.87 -10.26 3.39
N VAL A 139 4.84 -11.07 3.65
CA VAL A 139 4.23 -11.17 4.98
C VAL A 139 4.15 -12.65 5.32
N GLU A 140 4.69 -13.01 6.48
CA GLU A 140 4.63 -14.36 6.99
C GLU A 140 3.17 -14.85 7.07
N PRO A 141 2.85 -16.09 6.63
CA PRO A 141 1.49 -16.62 6.68
C PRO A 141 0.85 -16.56 8.07
N ASP A 142 1.62 -16.78 9.14
CA ASP A 142 1.14 -16.68 10.52
C ASP A 142 0.87 -15.24 10.96
N VAL A 143 1.57 -14.26 10.39
CA VAL A 143 1.25 -12.84 10.61
C VAL A 143 -0.03 -12.49 9.87
N MET A 144 -0.19 -12.93 8.61
CA MET A 144 -1.43 -12.72 7.84
C MET A 144 -2.66 -13.32 8.54
N ARG A 145 -2.53 -14.54 9.08
CA ARG A 145 -3.63 -15.21 9.82
C ARG A 145 -4.05 -14.47 11.08
N ARG A 146 -3.09 -13.87 11.80
CA ARG A 146 -3.33 -13.15 13.07
C ARG A 146 -3.69 -11.68 12.89
N ALA A 147 -3.40 -11.10 11.71
CA ALA A 147 -3.66 -9.70 11.44
C ALA A 147 -5.15 -9.38 11.63
N PRO A 148 -5.49 -8.25 12.29
CA PRO A 148 -6.87 -7.85 12.54
C PRO A 148 -7.67 -7.86 11.24
N GLN A 149 -8.77 -8.61 11.17
CA GLN A 149 -9.66 -8.60 10.01
C GLN A 149 -10.61 -7.41 10.16
N THR A 150 -10.88 -6.72 9.04
CA THR A 150 -11.73 -5.53 9.02
C THR A 150 -13.03 -5.79 9.76
N ARG A 151 -13.25 -5.07 10.86
CA ARG A 151 -14.60 -4.92 11.40
C ARG A 151 -15.33 -3.94 10.49
N GLU A 152 -16.50 -4.32 9.99
CA GLU A 152 -17.32 -3.43 9.17
C GLU A 152 -17.43 -2.07 9.85
N LEU A 153 -17.06 -1.02 9.13
CA LEU A 153 -17.55 0.31 9.48
C LEU A 153 -19.04 0.28 9.18
N LEU A 154 -19.87 0.39 10.23
CA LEU A 154 -21.19 0.97 10.10
C LEU A 154 -20.98 2.42 9.66
N ILE A 155 -20.82 2.64 8.36
CA ILE A 155 -20.82 3.97 7.77
C ILE A 155 -22.25 4.48 7.93
N GLN A 156 -22.51 5.18 9.03
CA GLN A 156 -23.62 6.13 9.07
C GLN A 156 -23.20 7.28 8.16
N CYS A 157 -23.60 7.20 6.89
CA CYS A 157 -23.65 8.39 6.04
C CYS A 157 -24.52 9.42 6.77
N ARG A 158 -23.90 10.41 7.41
CA ARG A 158 -24.59 11.66 7.70
C ARG A 158 -24.69 12.40 6.38
N ALA A 159 -25.89 12.35 5.80
CA ALA A 159 -26.33 13.38 4.90
C ALA A 159 -26.64 14.61 5.77
N ASP A 160 -25.78 15.62 5.72
CA ASP A 160 -26.09 17.00 6.08
C ASP A 160 -25.63 17.89 4.93
#